data_AF-A0AAW9AFX4-F1
#
_entry.id   AF-A0AAW9AFX4-F1
#
_cell.length_a   1.000
_cell.length_b   1.000
_cell.length_c   1.000
_cell.angle_alpha   90.00
_cell.angle_beta   90.00
_cell.angle_gamma   90.00
#
_symmetry.space_group_name_H-M   'P 1'
#
loop_
_entity.id
_entity.type
_entity.pdbx_description
1 polymer ?
#
loop_
_entity_poly.entity_id
_entity_poly.type
_entity_poly.pdbx_seq_one_letter_code
_entity_poly.pdbx_strand_id
1 'polypeptide(L)'
;MHTYTLITHKKWVFLKRQQVLLIKLSVMMTIVLLLTGCSKTSTDIEEYLNTGTAMDAEAKDVMPALDELPAYRDIDYRHTQKKIFLFEANSVALVVEYDMQTYESEKGKLEEDYIISNQKAASETSGDNSNPNVEFSLNSYVFRVLEGNGYPKSFGMVGTSDEHQRIAYLYFYDFDLDKIGELNDKNRMSKFVESYFDYDF
;
A
#
# COMPACT_ATOMS: atom_id res chain seq x y z
N MET A 1 -23.55 15.77 -66.06
CA MET A 1 -23.93 14.77 -65.03
C MET A 1 -22.76 14.23 -64.20
N HIS A 2 -21.49 14.55 -64.51
CA HIS A 2 -20.31 14.01 -63.78
C HIS A 2 -19.88 14.76 -62.51
N THR A 3 -20.31 16.01 -62.29
CA THR A 3 -19.88 16.84 -61.16
C THR A 3 -20.56 16.46 -59.84
N TYR A 4 -21.82 16.00 -59.87
CA TYR A 4 -22.55 15.61 -58.66
C TYR A 4 -21.97 14.36 -57.98
N THR A 5 -21.49 13.40 -58.75
CA THR A 5 -20.93 12.12 -58.24
C THR A 5 -19.58 12.31 -57.53
N LEU A 6 -18.81 13.32 -57.92
CA LEU A 6 -17.47 13.60 -57.37
C LEU A 6 -17.55 14.33 -56.02
N ILE A 7 -18.58 15.19 -55.85
CA ILE A 7 -18.84 15.93 -54.62
C ILE A 7 -19.36 14.99 -53.52
N THR A 8 -20.24 14.05 -53.86
CA THR A 8 -20.77 13.06 -52.92
C THR A 8 -19.69 12.09 -52.42
N HIS A 9 -18.78 11.66 -53.29
CA HIS A 9 -17.66 10.78 -52.92
C HIS A 9 -16.67 11.46 -51.97
N LYS A 10 -16.28 12.73 -52.21
CA LYS A 10 -15.38 13.46 -51.30
C LYS A 10 -16.01 13.69 -49.92
N LYS A 11 -17.30 14.02 -49.88
CA LYS A 11 -18.04 14.24 -48.63
C LYS A 11 -18.15 12.94 -47.80
N TRP A 12 -18.37 11.79 -48.45
CA TRP A 12 -18.41 10.48 -47.80
C TRP A 12 -17.06 10.07 -47.21
N VAL A 13 -15.94 10.28 -47.93
CA VAL A 13 -14.59 9.99 -47.43
C VAL A 13 -14.23 10.89 -46.24
N PHE A 14 -14.62 12.16 -46.27
CA PHE A 14 -14.42 13.09 -45.15
C PHE A 14 -15.20 12.68 -43.90
N LEU A 15 -16.50 12.35 -44.06
CA LEU A 15 -17.35 11.83 -42.97
C LEU A 15 -16.80 10.54 -42.37
N LYS A 16 -16.32 9.61 -43.20
CA LYS A 16 -15.73 8.34 -42.75
C LYS A 16 -14.42 8.57 -41.98
N ARG A 17 -13.57 9.50 -42.42
CA ARG A 17 -12.36 9.91 -41.69
C ARG A 17 -12.70 10.55 -40.35
N GLN A 18 -13.72 11.41 -40.30
CA GLN A 18 -14.17 12.05 -39.06
C GLN A 18 -14.73 11.04 -38.07
N GLN A 19 -15.52 10.05 -38.53
CA GLN A 19 -16.00 8.95 -37.70
C GLN A 19 -14.88 8.09 -37.13
N VAL A 20 -13.88 7.73 -37.94
CA VAL A 20 -12.70 6.97 -37.47
C VAL A 20 -11.93 7.75 -36.41
N LEU A 21 -11.81 9.07 -36.56
CA LEU A 21 -11.11 9.93 -35.59
C LEU A 21 -11.86 10.02 -34.25
N LEU A 22 -13.20 10.13 -34.30
CA LEU A 22 -14.05 10.13 -33.11
C LEU A 22 -14.01 8.78 -32.38
N ILE A 23 -14.02 7.66 -33.10
CA ILE A 23 -13.88 6.32 -32.51
C ILE A 23 -12.53 6.18 -31.81
N LYS A 24 -11.43 6.64 -32.43
CA LYS A 24 -10.11 6.62 -31.82
C LYS A 24 -10.04 7.45 -30.53
N LEU A 25 -10.62 8.66 -30.54
CA LEU A 25 -10.71 9.52 -29.35
C LEU A 25 -11.54 8.87 -28.24
N SER A 26 -12.68 8.26 -28.57
CA SER A 26 -13.51 7.54 -27.61
C SER A 26 -12.75 6.36 -26.99
N VAL A 27 -12.08 5.53 -27.79
CA VAL A 27 -11.28 4.39 -27.29
C VAL A 27 -10.15 4.88 -26.39
N MET A 28 -9.43 5.94 -26.79
CA MET A 28 -8.35 6.51 -25.98
C MET A 28 -8.88 7.03 -24.65
N MET A 29 -10.04 7.70 -24.64
CA MET A 29 -10.64 8.21 -23.40
C MET A 29 -11.14 7.08 -22.49
N THR A 30 -11.72 6.02 -23.05
CA THR A 30 -12.09 4.82 -22.27
C THR A 30 -10.86 4.15 -21.66
N ILE A 31 -9.75 4.04 -22.40
CA ILE A 31 -8.50 3.49 -21.89
C ILE A 31 -7.97 4.34 -20.73
N VAL A 32 -7.96 5.67 -20.86
CA VAL A 32 -7.51 6.57 -19.77
C VAL A 32 -8.38 6.40 -18.52
N LEU A 33 -9.70 6.28 -18.67
CA LEU A 33 -10.62 6.06 -17.55
C LEU A 33 -10.46 4.69 -16.89
N LEU A 34 -10.03 3.67 -17.63
CA LEU A 34 -9.72 2.35 -17.07
C LEU A 34 -8.38 2.33 -16.31
N LEU A 35 -7.48 3.26 -16.63
CA LEU A 35 -6.17 3.40 -15.98
C LEU A 35 -6.22 4.30 -14.73
N THR A 36 -7.28 5.10 -14.54
CA THR A 36 -7.49 5.81 -13.28
C THR A 36 -7.94 4.82 -12.21
N GLY A 37 -7.02 4.42 -11.34
CA GLY A 37 -7.31 3.54 -10.21
C GLY A 37 -8.37 4.14 -9.28
N CYS A 38 -9.19 3.28 -8.69
CA CYS A 38 -10.11 3.65 -7.63
C CYS A 38 -9.51 3.22 -6.30
N SER A 39 -9.53 4.11 -5.31
CA SER A 39 -9.17 3.81 -3.92
C SER A 39 -10.37 4.00 -3.02
N LYS A 40 -10.61 3.04 -2.14
CA LYS A 40 -11.60 3.12 -1.06
C LYS A 40 -10.87 2.96 0.26
N THR A 41 -11.17 3.84 1.21
CA THR A 41 -10.61 3.79 2.56
C THR A 41 -11.76 3.62 3.55
N SER A 42 -11.62 2.67 4.47
CA SER A 42 -12.48 2.49 5.64
C SER A 42 -11.73 2.95 6.89
N THR A 43 -12.49 3.48 7.85
CA THR A 43 -11.99 3.90 9.18
C THR A 43 -12.76 3.22 10.30
N ASP A 44 -13.61 2.24 9.95
CA ASP A 44 -14.42 1.52 10.92
C ASP A 44 -13.58 0.47 11.64
N ILE A 45 -13.27 0.71 12.91
CA ILE A 45 -12.46 -0.18 13.73
C ILE A 45 -13.07 -1.59 13.87
N GLU A 46 -14.38 -1.75 13.68
CA GLU A 46 -15.03 -3.07 13.68
C GLU A 46 -14.58 -3.95 12.48
N GLU A 47 -14.07 -3.33 11.41
CA GLU A 47 -13.48 -4.02 10.25
C GLU A 47 -11.99 -4.37 10.45
N TYR A 48 -11.38 -4.00 11.59
CA TYR A 48 -9.98 -4.30 11.87
C TYR A 48 -9.70 -5.81 11.83
N LEU A 49 -8.83 -6.23 10.90
CA LEU A 49 -8.50 -7.63 10.61
C LEU A 49 -9.74 -8.51 10.33
N ASN A 50 -10.80 -7.88 9.84
CA ASN A 50 -12.09 -8.49 9.50
C ASN A 50 -12.71 -7.78 8.28
N THR A 51 -11.87 -7.39 7.33
CA THR A 51 -12.26 -6.70 6.09
C THR A 51 -12.97 -7.63 5.08
N GLY A 52 -12.88 -8.96 5.30
CA GLY A 52 -13.36 -10.00 4.39
C GLY A 52 -12.40 -10.30 3.25
N THR A 53 -11.16 -9.82 3.32
CA THR A 53 -10.13 -10.01 2.29
C THR A 53 -9.14 -11.12 2.68
N ALA A 54 -8.38 -11.64 1.71
CA ALA A 54 -7.37 -12.67 1.97
C ALA A 54 -6.27 -12.20 2.95
N MET A 55 -6.07 -10.89 3.06
CA MET A 55 -5.10 -10.25 3.94
C MET A 55 -5.42 -10.44 5.43
N ASP A 56 -6.69 -10.57 5.83
CA ASP A 56 -7.09 -10.56 7.25
C ASP A 56 -6.41 -11.68 8.07
N ALA A 57 -6.20 -12.85 7.46
CA ALA A 57 -5.55 -13.97 8.12
C ALA A 57 -4.04 -13.73 8.28
N GLU A 58 -3.37 -13.27 7.22
CA GLU A 58 -1.93 -13.04 7.25
C GLU A 58 -1.55 -11.82 8.12
N ALA A 59 -2.42 -10.81 8.17
CA ALA A 59 -2.22 -9.63 8.99
C ALA A 59 -2.29 -9.95 10.50
N LYS A 60 -3.05 -10.95 10.93
CA LYS A 60 -3.13 -11.38 12.34
C LYS A 60 -1.83 -11.93 12.91
N ASP A 61 -0.92 -12.39 12.07
CA ASP A 61 0.39 -12.87 12.50
C ASP A 61 1.36 -11.73 12.86
N VAL A 62 1.05 -10.50 12.41
CA VAL A 62 1.95 -9.35 12.54
C VAL A 62 1.31 -8.19 13.30
N MET A 63 0.01 -8.00 13.16
CA MET A 63 -0.73 -6.91 13.77
C MET A 63 -1.30 -7.32 15.14
N PRO A 64 -1.30 -6.41 16.14
CA PRO A 64 -1.75 -6.74 17.48
C PRO A 64 -3.26 -6.96 17.52
N ALA A 65 -3.73 -7.84 18.41
CA ALA A 65 -5.16 -7.93 18.72
C ALA A 65 -5.59 -6.71 19.56
N LEU A 66 -6.76 -6.14 19.27
CA LEU A 66 -7.21 -4.90 19.92
C LEU A 66 -7.43 -5.06 21.43
N ASP A 67 -7.81 -6.25 21.88
CA ASP A 67 -8.04 -6.59 23.28
C ASP A 67 -6.75 -6.95 24.04
N GLU A 68 -5.65 -7.16 23.33
CA GLU A 68 -4.31 -7.37 23.90
C GLU A 68 -3.52 -6.05 24.01
N LEU A 69 -4.01 -4.95 23.43
CA LEU A 69 -3.38 -3.65 23.56
C LEU A 69 -3.42 -3.16 25.02
N PRO A 70 -2.33 -2.57 25.54
CA PRO A 70 -2.37 -1.92 26.85
C PRO A 70 -3.25 -0.66 26.79
N ALA A 71 -3.41 0.00 27.93
CA ALA A 71 -4.17 1.24 27.99
C ALA A 71 -3.59 2.29 27.03
N TYR A 72 -4.41 2.77 26.11
CA TYR A 72 -4.05 3.78 25.11
C TYR A 72 -4.90 5.04 25.28
N ARG A 73 -4.39 6.16 24.75
CA ARG A 73 -5.08 7.46 24.72
C ARG A 73 -6.00 7.57 23.52
N ASP A 74 -5.50 7.14 22.37
CA ASP A 74 -6.21 7.22 21.11
C ASP A 74 -5.80 6.07 20.19
N ILE A 75 -6.68 5.73 19.25
CA ILE A 75 -6.45 4.69 18.26
C ILE A 75 -7.10 5.07 16.93
N ASP A 76 -6.28 5.08 15.89
CA ASP A 76 -6.71 5.33 14.52
C ASP A 76 -6.54 4.06 13.69
N TYR A 77 -7.59 3.69 12.97
CA TYR A 77 -7.57 2.59 12.03
C TYR A 77 -7.90 3.07 10.62
N ARG A 78 -7.16 2.55 9.65
CA ARG A 78 -7.44 2.73 8.23
C ARG A 78 -7.22 1.44 7.45
N HIS A 79 -8.23 0.99 6.73
CA HIS A 79 -8.08 -0.01 5.68
C HIS A 79 -8.22 0.65 4.32
N THR A 80 -7.19 0.54 3.47
CA THR A 80 -7.21 1.09 2.11
C THR A 80 -7.21 -0.06 1.11
N GLN A 81 -8.22 -0.08 0.25
CA GLN A 81 -8.27 -0.94 -0.92
C GLN A 81 -8.02 -0.10 -2.17
N LYS A 82 -6.97 -0.43 -2.92
CA LYS A 82 -6.65 0.19 -4.21
C LYS A 82 -6.88 -0.81 -5.33
N LYS A 83 -7.71 -0.42 -6.30
CA LYS A 83 -8.04 -1.23 -7.46
C LYS A 83 -7.68 -0.52 -8.75
N ILE A 84 -6.81 -1.14 -9.54
CA ILE A 84 -6.48 -0.69 -10.90
C ILE A 84 -6.84 -1.85 -11.82
N PHE A 85 -7.92 -1.69 -12.58
CA PHE A 85 -8.42 -2.74 -13.47
C PHE A 85 -8.73 -4.05 -12.71
N LEU A 86 -7.98 -5.13 -12.99
CA LEU A 86 -8.10 -6.44 -12.32
C LEU A 86 -7.15 -6.60 -11.12
N PHE A 87 -6.24 -5.66 -10.92
CA PHE A 87 -5.26 -5.67 -9.83
C PHE A 87 -5.85 -5.02 -8.58
N GLU A 88 -5.58 -5.63 -7.44
CA GLU A 88 -6.09 -5.18 -6.15
C GLU A 88 -4.99 -5.26 -5.09
N ALA A 89 -4.75 -4.14 -4.43
CA ALA A 89 -3.88 -4.03 -3.28
C ALA A 89 -4.69 -3.62 -2.06
N ASN A 90 -4.41 -4.25 -0.93
CA ASN A 90 -5.01 -3.96 0.37
C ASN A 90 -3.93 -3.53 1.35
N SER A 91 -4.24 -2.54 2.18
CA SER A 91 -3.36 -2.10 3.25
C SER A 91 -4.15 -1.79 4.51
N VAL A 92 -3.54 -2.04 5.66
CA VAL A 92 -4.10 -1.71 6.98
C VAL A 92 -3.09 -0.89 7.75
N ALA A 93 -3.54 0.23 8.31
CA ALA A 93 -2.81 0.98 9.31
C ALA A 93 -3.61 0.97 10.62
N LEU A 94 -2.95 0.60 11.71
CA LEU A 94 -3.42 0.81 13.07
C LEU A 94 -2.40 1.68 13.79
N VAL A 95 -2.78 2.88 14.18
CA VAL A 95 -1.91 3.81 14.89
C VAL A 95 -2.46 4.01 16.29
N VAL A 96 -1.65 3.68 17.29
CA VAL A 96 -2.04 3.75 18.70
C VAL A 96 -1.21 4.80 19.39
N GLU A 97 -1.88 5.73 20.07
CA GLU A 97 -1.24 6.74 20.92
C GLU A 97 -1.29 6.31 22.37
N TYR A 98 -0.16 6.40 23.07
CA TYR A 98 -0.03 5.98 24.45
C TYR A 98 0.34 7.15 25.37
N ASP A 99 0.24 6.92 26.68
CA ASP A 99 1.01 7.72 27.62
C ASP A 99 2.51 7.37 27.53
N MET A 100 3.38 8.28 27.99
CA MET A 100 4.83 8.12 27.88
C MET A 100 5.34 6.82 28.51
N GLN A 101 4.80 6.40 29.66
CA GLN A 101 5.30 5.20 30.33
C GLN A 101 4.96 3.95 29.53
N THR A 102 3.72 3.86 29.04
CA THR A 102 3.25 2.75 28.21
C THR A 102 3.97 2.76 26.86
N TYR A 103 4.13 3.93 26.23
CA TYR A 103 4.86 4.11 24.97
C TYR A 103 6.29 3.55 25.04
N GLU A 104 7.07 3.98 26.02
CA GLU A 104 8.46 3.51 26.19
C GLU A 104 8.53 2.00 26.46
N SER A 105 7.56 1.46 27.21
CA SER A 105 7.48 0.03 27.46
C SER A 105 7.17 -0.77 26.19
N GLU A 106 6.17 -0.35 25.40
CA GLU A 106 5.80 -1.05 24.17
C GLU A 106 6.87 -0.89 23.08
N LYS A 107 7.45 0.31 22.94
CA LYS A 107 8.59 0.56 22.04
C LYS A 107 9.76 -0.36 22.38
N GLY A 108 10.08 -0.53 23.67
CA GLY A 108 11.14 -1.42 24.13
C GLY A 108 10.93 -2.88 23.72
N LYS A 109 9.70 -3.40 23.83
CA LYS A 109 9.37 -4.77 23.38
C LYS A 109 9.62 -4.94 21.88
N LEU A 110 9.18 -3.96 21.07
CA LEU A 110 9.36 -3.99 19.62
C LEU A 110 10.85 -3.95 19.22
N GLU A 111 11.67 -3.22 19.95
CA GLU A 111 13.12 -3.20 19.73
C GLU A 111 13.77 -4.55 20.03
N GLU A 112 13.39 -5.20 21.12
CA GLU A 112 13.88 -6.54 21.47
C GLU A 112 13.49 -7.59 20.41
N ASP A 113 12.22 -7.62 20.00
CA ASP A 113 11.72 -8.55 18.99
C ASP A 113 12.43 -8.36 17.64
N TYR A 114 12.67 -7.11 17.25
CA TYR A 114 13.40 -6.78 16.03
C TYR A 114 14.88 -7.19 16.09
N ILE A 115 15.55 -7.00 17.22
CA ILE A 115 16.94 -7.45 17.39
C ILE A 115 17.03 -8.98 17.25
N ILE A 116 16.08 -9.71 17.86
CA ILE A 116 16.03 -11.17 17.80
C ILE A 116 15.78 -11.66 16.37
N SER A 117 14.84 -11.06 15.64
CA SER A 117 14.53 -11.43 14.25
C SER A 117 15.71 -11.15 13.31
N ASN A 118 16.34 -9.98 13.44
CA ASN A 118 17.47 -9.60 12.61
C ASN A 118 18.72 -10.46 12.87
N GLN A 119 18.96 -10.88 14.12
CA GLN A 119 20.04 -11.82 14.46
C GLN A 119 19.80 -13.21 13.84
N LYS A 120 18.55 -13.70 13.81
CA LYS A 120 18.20 -14.97 13.15
C LYS A 120 18.42 -14.87 11.63
N ALA A 121 17.93 -13.82 10.98
CA ALA A 121 18.08 -13.60 9.54
C ALA A 121 19.57 -13.53 9.11
N ALA A 122 20.42 -12.88 9.93
CA ALA A 122 21.86 -12.80 9.69
C ALA A 122 22.59 -14.15 9.87
N SER A 123 22.07 -15.05 10.70
CA SER A 123 22.61 -16.40 10.88
C SER A 123 22.21 -17.37 9.77
N GLU A 124 21.14 -17.07 9.01
CA GLU A 124 20.54 -17.99 8.04
C GLU A 124 20.85 -17.65 6.57
N THR A 125 21.31 -16.44 6.25
CA THR A 125 21.39 -16.01 4.84
C THR A 125 22.80 -16.02 4.25
N SER A 126 23.04 -17.03 3.40
CA SER A 126 24.00 -16.97 2.30
C SER A 126 23.40 -16.16 1.14
N GLY A 127 23.70 -14.85 1.06
CA GLY A 127 23.76 -14.09 -0.19
C GLY A 127 22.49 -13.96 -1.07
N ASP A 128 21.31 -13.67 -0.51
CA ASP A 128 20.15 -13.26 -1.32
C ASP A 128 19.67 -11.84 -0.98
N ASN A 129 19.29 -11.07 -2.01
CA ASN A 129 18.88 -9.66 -1.95
C ASN A 129 17.43 -9.48 -1.42
N SER A 130 16.88 -10.49 -0.77
CA SER A 130 15.52 -10.58 -0.25
C SER A 130 15.34 -9.98 1.15
N ASN A 131 16.42 -9.51 1.79
CA ASN A 131 16.37 -9.13 3.21
C ASN A 131 15.41 -7.94 3.44
N PRO A 132 14.25 -8.18 4.08
CA PRO A 132 13.24 -7.16 4.27
C PRO A 132 13.58 -6.25 5.45
N ASN A 133 14.66 -6.48 6.21
CA ASN A 133 15.07 -5.67 7.38
C ASN A 133 15.57 -4.28 6.98
N VAL A 134 14.65 -3.48 6.45
CA VAL A 134 14.83 -2.11 6.00
C VAL A 134 14.25 -1.22 7.07
N GLU A 135 15.10 -0.41 7.69
CA GLU A 135 14.69 0.74 8.48
C GLU A 135 14.61 1.97 7.58
N PHE A 136 13.54 2.75 7.71
CA PHE A 136 13.37 4.01 6.99
C PHE A 136 12.56 4.99 7.83
N SER A 137 12.70 6.28 7.53
CA SER A 137 11.92 7.33 8.18
C SER A 137 10.87 7.89 7.24
N LEU A 138 9.72 8.23 7.80
CA LEU A 138 8.65 8.96 7.14
C LEU A 138 8.07 9.94 8.15
N ASN A 139 8.22 11.24 7.90
CA ASN A 139 7.81 12.32 8.80
C ASN A 139 8.33 12.11 10.24
N SER A 140 7.43 12.00 11.22
CA SER A 140 7.79 11.83 12.64
C SER A 140 8.07 10.37 13.03
N TYR A 141 7.90 9.41 12.10
CA TYR A 141 8.03 7.98 12.36
C TYR A 141 9.35 7.40 11.86
N VAL A 142 9.88 6.46 12.63
CA VAL A 142 10.91 5.52 12.20
C VAL A 142 10.23 4.16 12.02
N PHE A 143 10.18 3.68 10.79
CA PHE A 143 9.58 2.41 10.41
C PHE A 143 10.64 1.32 10.23
N ARG A 144 10.26 0.10 10.62
CA ARG A 144 10.97 -1.13 10.35
C ARG A 144 10.03 -2.10 9.67
N VAL A 145 10.49 -2.65 8.56
CA VAL A 145 9.76 -3.71 7.86
C VAL A 145 9.99 -5.03 8.61
N LEU A 146 8.90 -5.75 8.86
CA LEU A 146 8.91 -7.06 9.51
C LEU A 146 8.95 -8.12 8.41
N GLU A 147 9.79 -9.14 8.57
CA GLU A 147 9.89 -10.25 7.62
C GLU A 147 8.57 -11.02 7.54
N GLY A 148 7.91 -10.95 6.38
CA GLY A 148 6.75 -11.76 6.04
C GLY A 148 7.15 -12.86 5.05
N ASN A 149 6.55 -14.04 5.19
CA ASN A 149 6.78 -15.19 4.29
C ASN A 149 6.39 -14.91 2.80
N GLY A 150 5.81 -13.75 2.51
CA GLY A 150 5.33 -13.35 1.19
C GLY A 150 5.97 -12.07 0.62
N TYR A 151 7.05 -11.52 1.20
CA TYR A 151 7.63 -10.26 0.72
C TYR A 151 8.06 -10.35 -0.77
N PRO A 152 7.76 -9.35 -1.63
CA PRO A 152 7.11 -8.06 -1.32
C PRO A 152 5.57 -8.09 -1.38
N LYS A 153 4.96 -9.23 -1.72
CA LYS A 153 3.50 -9.36 -1.93
C LYS A 153 2.71 -9.23 -0.63
N SER A 154 3.26 -9.74 0.47
CA SER A 154 2.65 -9.58 1.79
C SER A 154 3.72 -9.40 2.88
N PHE A 155 3.55 -8.36 3.68
CA PHE A 155 4.47 -8.02 4.77
C PHE A 155 3.86 -6.98 5.72
N GLY A 156 4.35 -6.98 6.95
CA GLY A 156 4.01 -5.95 7.93
C GLY A 156 5.16 -4.98 8.18
N MET A 157 4.84 -3.87 8.80
CA MET A 157 5.81 -2.88 9.27
C MET A 157 5.37 -2.38 10.63
N VAL A 158 6.33 -2.01 11.46
CA VAL A 158 6.06 -1.28 12.70
C VAL A 158 6.82 0.03 12.68
N GLY A 159 6.15 1.11 13.07
CA GLY A 159 6.72 2.45 13.16
C GLY A 159 6.53 3.03 14.53
N THR A 160 7.51 3.80 15.01
CA THR A 160 7.42 4.51 16.28
C THR A 160 7.66 6.00 16.07
N SER A 161 6.89 6.82 16.78
CA SER A 161 7.01 8.28 16.78
C SER A 161 7.20 8.77 18.21
N ASP A 162 8.44 9.10 18.54
CA ASP A 162 8.82 9.62 19.87
C ASP A 162 8.18 10.99 20.13
N GLU A 163 8.01 11.79 19.07
CA GLU A 163 7.37 13.10 19.14
C GLU A 163 5.92 13.01 19.60
N HIS A 164 5.19 12.01 19.12
CA HIS A 164 3.75 11.86 19.35
C HIS A 164 3.39 10.75 20.33
N GLN A 165 4.36 9.98 20.84
CA GLN A 165 4.13 8.79 21.69
C GLN A 165 3.21 7.76 20.99
N ARG A 166 3.45 7.55 19.69
CA ARG A 166 2.61 6.70 18.82
C ARG A 166 3.37 5.51 18.29
N ILE A 167 2.67 4.38 18.19
CA ILE A 167 3.13 3.19 17.48
C ILE A 167 2.17 2.91 16.33
N ALA A 168 2.72 2.80 15.12
CA ALA A 168 1.99 2.47 13.91
C ALA A 168 2.28 1.01 13.51
N TYR A 169 1.24 0.19 13.45
CA TYR A 169 1.28 -1.16 12.92
C TYR A 169 0.69 -1.13 11.52
N LEU A 170 1.46 -1.55 10.53
CA LEU A 170 1.07 -1.55 9.14
C LEU A 170 1.10 -2.96 8.59
N TYR A 171 0.16 -3.27 7.69
CA TYR A 171 0.19 -4.50 6.90
C TYR A 171 -0.19 -4.21 5.46
N PHE A 172 0.50 -4.84 4.52
CA PHE A 172 0.25 -4.72 3.09
C PHE A 172 0.05 -6.09 2.43
N TYR A 173 -0.87 -6.14 1.46
CA TYR A 173 -1.12 -7.31 0.63
C TYR A 173 -1.45 -6.93 -0.82
N ASP A 174 -0.68 -7.47 -1.76
CA ASP A 174 -0.96 -7.47 -3.20
C ASP A 174 -0.32 -8.72 -3.82
N PHE A 175 -1.15 -9.65 -4.30
CA PHE A 175 -0.69 -10.93 -4.83
C PHE A 175 0.09 -10.81 -6.16
N ASP A 176 -0.04 -9.69 -6.86
CA ASP A 176 0.60 -9.42 -8.15
C ASP A 176 1.82 -8.48 -8.02
N LEU A 177 2.19 -8.07 -6.80
CA LEU A 177 3.32 -7.17 -6.61
C LEU A 177 4.66 -7.89 -6.80
N ASP A 178 5.39 -7.51 -7.85
CA ASP A 178 6.70 -8.11 -8.15
C ASP A 178 7.87 -7.39 -7.48
N LYS A 179 7.77 -6.07 -7.26
CA LYS A 179 8.86 -5.26 -6.66
C LYS A 179 8.36 -3.99 -5.98
N ILE A 180 9.11 -3.51 -4.99
CA ILE A 180 8.90 -2.21 -4.35
C ILE A 180 9.93 -1.20 -4.84
N GLY A 181 9.49 -0.30 -5.72
CA GLY A 181 10.32 0.76 -6.28
C GLY A 181 11.58 0.27 -7.02
N GLU A 182 12.53 1.18 -7.23
CA GLU A 182 13.85 0.84 -7.76
C GLU A 182 14.82 0.55 -6.61
N LEU A 183 15.66 -0.48 -6.74
CA LEU A 183 16.58 -0.93 -5.68
C LEU A 183 17.53 0.17 -5.19
N ASN A 184 17.93 1.08 -6.07
CA ASN A 184 18.85 2.17 -5.75
C ASN A 184 18.15 3.42 -5.19
N ASP A 185 16.81 3.44 -5.14
CA ASP A 185 16.06 4.53 -4.55
C ASP A 185 15.97 4.36 -3.04
N LYS A 186 16.73 5.18 -2.31
CA LYS A 186 16.74 5.18 -0.83
C LYS A 186 15.38 5.51 -0.23
N ASN A 187 14.51 6.19 -0.99
CA ASN A 187 13.17 6.58 -0.55
C ASN A 187 12.09 5.64 -1.07
N ARG A 188 12.45 4.46 -1.59
CA ARG A 188 11.47 3.51 -2.15
C ARG A 188 10.39 3.12 -1.15
N MET A 189 10.76 2.92 0.12
CA MET A 189 9.82 2.48 1.15
C MET A 189 8.91 3.61 1.65
N SER A 190 9.45 4.81 1.88
CA SER A 190 8.62 5.95 2.24
C SER A 190 7.60 6.28 1.16
N LYS A 191 8.03 6.33 -0.12
CA LYS A 191 7.11 6.50 -1.26
C LYS A 191 6.08 5.38 -1.37
N PHE A 192 6.46 4.14 -1.05
CA PHE A 192 5.54 3.01 -1.04
C PHE A 192 4.47 3.20 0.03
N VAL A 193 4.86 3.56 1.26
CA VAL A 193 3.92 3.81 2.35
C VAL A 193 2.93 4.92 1.97
N GLU A 194 3.43 6.07 1.50
CA GLU A 194 2.59 7.16 1.00
C GLU A 194 1.64 6.74 -0.14
N SER A 195 2.09 5.78 -0.98
CA SER A 195 1.32 5.33 -2.14
C SER A 195 0.24 4.32 -1.80
N TYR A 196 0.32 3.60 -0.68
CA TYR A 196 -0.62 2.50 -0.39
C TYR A 196 -1.36 2.66 0.94
N PHE A 197 -0.85 3.43 1.87
CA PHE A 197 -1.49 3.68 3.16
C PHE A 197 -2.03 5.10 3.16
N ASP A 198 -3.36 5.22 3.14
CA ASP A 198 -4.04 6.50 3.17
C ASP A 198 -4.04 7.07 4.60
N TYR A 199 -2.87 7.39 5.16
CA TYR A 199 -2.69 7.93 6.52
C TYR A 199 -1.62 9.03 6.53
N ASP A 200 -1.79 10.05 7.39
CA ASP A 200 -0.86 11.16 7.56
C ASP A 200 0.05 10.89 8.76
N PHE A 201 1.23 10.34 8.49
CA PHE A 201 2.26 9.93 9.47
C PHE A 201 3.10 11.13 9.96
#